data_AF-A0A354MQ27-F1
#
_entry.id   AF-A0A354MQ27-F1
#
_cell.length_a   1.000
_cell.length_b   1.000
_cell.length_c   1.000
_cell.angle_alpha   90.00
_cell.angle_beta   90.00
_cell.angle_gamma   90.00
#
_symmetry.space_group_name_H-M   'P 1'
#
loop_
_entity.id
_entity.type
_entity.pdbx_description
1 polymer ?
#
loop_
_entity_poly.entity_id
_entity_poly.type
_entity_poly.pdbx_seq_one_letter_code
_entity_poly.pdbx_strand_id
1 'polypeptide(L)'
;MIAEKVRDVPVPKMFRVKQIFPRPKLEPEQIPAVLTAELREAGLADRFRPGMRIAITVGSRGVANVALITKTIVDFVKACGAEPFIVPAMGSHGGATAQGQQKIAEDYGCTEAYLGCPIRSSMEVVPIGVNDEGQMVYIDKYAAQADGIIVNCRVKPHSAFRGKYESGIMKMMAIGLGKQHGAEVCHSQGIGRMAKNIPLFGRCILKNAPVLFAVAAIENAFDETARIAVVPAEDVEAVEPGLLEEAKANMPRILVDEADVLIVDQMGKNFSGDGMDPNVTGNFPTPDASGGLKAQRVGVLNLSPESHGNAIGAGNCSVMTQRIFDQIDLSAMYMNCITCTIVSSSRIPVIMESDKECLQMCLRTCVNSDKLHPRVVRIPNSLHIEHIMLSEAYWEQARKDPNLEIESQPEDWPFDENGDLPMRGGTILF
;
A
#
# COMPACT_ATOMS: atom_id res chain seq x y z
N MET A 1 16.09 31.11 -14.17
CA MET A 1 17.44 30.65 -13.74
C MET A 1 17.58 29.12 -13.70
N ILE A 2 16.74 28.35 -12.99
CA ILE A 2 16.85 26.87 -12.97
C ILE A 2 16.32 26.25 -14.28
N ALA A 3 15.13 26.65 -14.74
CA ALA A 3 14.56 26.26 -16.03
C ALA A 3 15.54 26.43 -17.21
N GLU A 4 16.27 27.54 -17.25
CA GLU A 4 17.29 27.83 -18.28
C GLU A 4 18.47 26.83 -18.26
N LYS A 5 18.77 26.18 -17.14
CA LYS A 5 19.85 25.19 -17.04
C LYS A 5 19.46 23.81 -17.58
N VAL A 6 18.17 23.58 -17.78
CA VAL A 6 17.63 22.29 -18.25
C VAL A 6 16.92 22.39 -19.60
N ARG A 7 16.62 23.60 -20.08
CA ARG A 7 15.87 23.87 -21.33
C ARG A 7 16.37 23.09 -22.54
N ASP A 8 17.68 23.00 -22.72
CA ASP A 8 18.30 22.38 -23.90
C ASP A 8 18.53 20.86 -23.74
N VAL A 9 18.06 20.26 -22.65
CA VAL A 9 18.14 18.81 -22.44
C VAL A 9 17.11 18.14 -23.33
N PRO A 10 17.51 17.32 -24.32
CA PRO A 10 16.56 16.63 -25.18
C PRO A 10 15.78 15.59 -24.38
N VAL A 11 14.51 15.40 -24.74
CA VAL A 11 13.64 14.35 -24.20
C VAL A 11 13.43 13.30 -25.29
N PRO A 12 13.51 11.99 -24.97
CA PRO A 12 13.37 10.94 -25.98
C PRO A 12 11.93 10.80 -26.43
N LYS A 13 11.73 10.22 -27.62
CA LYS A 13 10.42 9.72 -28.03
C LYS A 13 9.99 8.55 -27.15
N MET A 14 8.69 8.43 -26.92
CA MET A 14 8.09 7.42 -26.06
C MET A 14 7.10 6.57 -26.85
N PHE A 15 6.96 5.29 -26.50
CA PHE A 15 5.94 4.40 -27.05
C PHE A 15 5.21 3.67 -25.92
N ARG A 16 3.94 3.33 -26.16
CA ARG A 16 3.09 2.60 -25.21
C ARG A 16 3.35 1.11 -25.31
N VAL A 17 3.41 0.47 -24.16
CA VAL A 17 3.43 -0.98 -24.03
C VAL A 17 2.43 -1.43 -22.98
N LYS A 18 1.81 -2.57 -23.25
CA LYS A 18 1.05 -3.33 -22.30
C LYS A 18 1.92 -4.46 -21.73
N GLN A 19 2.01 -4.52 -20.41
CA GLN A 19 2.71 -5.55 -19.65
C GLN A 19 1.75 -6.68 -19.32
N ILE A 20 2.17 -7.92 -19.61
CA ILE A 20 1.36 -9.11 -19.37
C ILE A 20 1.76 -9.72 -18.03
N PHE A 21 0.80 -9.83 -17.11
CA PHE A 21 0.98 -10.44 -15.79
C PHE A 21 0.01 -11.61 -15.59
N PRO A 22 0.36 -12.62 -14.76
CA PRO A 22 -0.61 -13.58 -14.27
C PRO A 22 -1.78 -12.87 -13.56
N ARG A 23 -3.00 -13.33 -13.85
CA ARG A 23 -4.23 -12.77 -13.29
C ARG A 23 -5.10 -13.84 -12.62
N PRO A 24 -4.60 -14.56 -11.60
CA PRO A 24 -5.49 -15.38 -10.77
C PRO A 24 -6.55 -14.46 -10.16
N LYS A 25 -7.81 -14.84 -10.25
CA LYS A 25 -8.92 -14.00 -9.80
C LYS A 25 -10.03 -14.86 -9.22
N LEU A 26 -10.48 -14.49 -8.03
CA LEU A 26 -11.71 -14.96 -7.43
C LEU A 26 -12.80 -13.95 -7.74
N GLU A 27 -13.82 -14.36 -8.49
CA GLU A 27 -14.90 -13.44 -8.85
C GLU A 27 -15.71 -13.03 -7.60
N PRO A 28 -16.16 -11.76 -7.50
CA PRO A 28 -16.85 -11.27 -6.31
C PRO A 28 -18.04 -12.14 -5.88
N GLU A 29 -18.79 -12.69 -6.83
CA GLU A 29 -19.95 -13.55 -6.56
C GLU A 29 -19.57 -14.88 -5.89
N GLN A 30 -18.32 -15.32 -6.05
CA GLN A 30 -17.80 -16.56 -5.48
C GLN A 30 -17.25 -16.36 -4.07
N ILE A 31 -16.86 -15.13 -3.70
CA ILE A 31 -16.23 -14.81 -2.41
C ILE A 31 -17.03 -15.34 -1.21
N PRO A 32 -18.35 -15.10 -1.10
CA PRO A 32 -19.10 -15.57 0.06
C PRO A 32 -19.08 -17.08 0.24
N ALA A 33 -19.20 -17.82 -0.87
CA ALA A 33 -19.23 -19.28 -0.86
C ALA A 33 -17.86 -19.86 -0.50
N VAL A 34 -16.78 -19.35 -1.13
CA VAL A 34 -15.40 -19.81 -0.87
C VAL A 34 -15.00 -19.53 0.57
N LEU A 35 -15.20 -18.30 1.05
CA LEU A 35 -14.82 -17.96 2.42
C LEU A 35 -15.64 -18.73 3.46
N THR A 36 -16.95 -18.91 3.25
CA THR A 36 -17.77 -19.72 4.17
C THR A 36 -17.34 -21.18 4.19
N ALA A 37 -16.94 -21.73 3.04
CA ALA A 37 -16.40 -23.09 2.95
C ALA A 37 -15.08 -23.21 3.73
N GLU A 38 -14.12 -22.31 3.52
CA GLU A 38 -12.85 -22.32 4.26
C GLU A 38 -13.05 -22.19 5.78
N LEU A 39 -13.96 -21.31 6.22
CA LEU A 39 -14.29 -21.15 7.64
C LEU A 39 -14.84 -22.45 8.26
N ARG A 40 -15.65 -23.20 7.51
CA ARG A 40 -16.21 -24.49 7.96
C ARG A 40 -15.19 -25.60 7.94
N GLU A 41 -14.38 -25.70 6.88
CA GLU A 41 -13.33 -26.71 6.73
C GLU A 41 -12.25 -26.56 7.81
N ALA A 42 -11.94 -25.31 8.21
CA ALA A 42 -11.05 -25.01 9.33
C ALA A 42 -11.68 -25.30 10.71
N GLY A 43 -12.93 -25.79 10.78
CA GLY A 43 -13.60 -26.13 12.04
C GLY A 43 -13.86 -24.92 12.95
N LEU A 44 -13.93 -23.71 12.39
CA LEU A 44 -13.98 -22.48 13.20
C LEU A 44 -15.37 -22.17 13.75
N ALA A 45 -16.42 -22.81 13.23
CA ALA A 45 -17.79 -22.62 13.74
C ALA A 45 -17.91 -22.97 15.24
N ASP A 46 -17.17 -23.98 15.70
CA ASP A 46 -17.20 -24.44 17.10
C ASP A 46 -16.48 -23.49 18.07
N ARG A 47 -15.76 -22.48 17.55
CA ARG A 47 -15.13 -21.44 18.38
C ARG A 47 -16.11 -20.38 18.86
N PHE A 48 -17.33 -20.37 18.36
CA PHE A 48 -18.36 -19.40 18.72
C PHE A 48 -19.36 -19.99 19.72
N ARG A 49 -19.85 -19.12 20.61
CA ARG A 49 -20.97 -19.41 21.50
C ARG A 49 -22.03 -18.33 21.31
N PRO A 50 -23.32 -18.66 21.45
CA PRO A 50 -24.38 -17.66 21.37
C PRO A 50 -24.13 -16.47 22.31
N GLY A 51 -24.27 -15.25 21.78
CA GLY A 51 -24.06 -14.01 22.52
C GLY A 51 -22.60 -13.55 22.69
N MET A 52 -21.61 -14.31 22.20
CA MET A 52 -20.22 -13.81 22.19
C MET A 52 -20.11 -12.53 21.35
N ARG A 53 -19.44 -11.50 21.87
CA ARG A 53 -19.17 -10.27 21.14
C ARG A 53 -17.86 -10.41 20.38
N ILE A 54 -17.91 -10.31 19.06
CA ILE A 54 -16.77 -10.60 18.19
C ILE A 54 -16.29 -9.32 17.50
N ALA A 55 -15.05 -8.92 17.77
CA ALA A 55 -14.41 -7.81 17.08
C ALA A 55 -13.87 -8.29 15.72
N ILE A 56 -14.18 -7.57 14.64
CA ILE A 56 -13.65 -7.84 13.30
C ILE A 56 -12.87 -6.60 12.83
N THR A 57 -11.60 -6.79 12.47
CA THR A 57 -10.76 -5.65 12.06
C THR A 57 -11.09 -5.15 10.65
N VAL A 58 -10.99 -3.84 10.43
CA VAL A 58 -10.95 -3.27 9.07
C VAL A 58 -9.73 -2.37 8.96
N GLY A 59 -8.89 -2.65 7.95
CA GLY A 59 -7.65 -1.91 7.70
C GLY A 59 -7.86 -0.59 6.95
N SER A 60 -6.79 0.19 6.85
CA SER A 60 -6.80 1.55 6.28
C SER A 60 -6.43 1.62 4.80
N ARG A 61 -6.47 0.50 4.09
CA ARG A 61 -6.10 0.40 2.68
C ARG A 61 -7.28 -0.09 1.87
N GLY A 62 -7.42 0.45 0.66
CA GLY A 62 -8.27 -0.12 -0.35
C GLY A 62 -7.77 -1.52 -0.66
N VAL A 63 -8.62 -2.51 -0.40
CA VAL A 63 -8.41 -3.91 -0.75
C VAL A 63 -9.63 -4.32 -1.55
N ALA A 64 -9.44 -4.97 -2.69
CA ALA A 64 -10.57 -5.40 -3.50
C ALA A 64 -11.54 -6.25 -2.67
N ASN A 65 -12.83 -5.94 -2.81
CA ASN A 65 -13.93 -6.64 -2.14
C ASN A 65 -13.89 -6.61 -0.60
N VAL A 66 -13.15 -5.68 0.03
CA VAL A 66 -13.04 -5.62 1.50
C VAL A 66 -14.38 -5.57 2.22
N ALA A 67 -15.34 -4.80 1.70
CA ALA A 67 -16.68 -4.73 2.26
C ALA A 67 -17.40 -6.09 2.17
N LEU A 68 -17.35 -6.75 1.01
CA LEU A 68 -17.99 -8.04 0.79
C LEU A 68 -17.35 -9.17 1.63
N ILE A 69 -16.02 -9.18 1.73
CA ILE A 69 -15.28 -10.10 2.61
C ILE A 69 -15.71 -9.86 4.06
N THR A 70 -15.70 -8.60 4.52
CA THR A 70 -16.11 -8.24 5.88
C THR A 70 -17.56 -8.62 6.15
N LYS A 71 -18.47 -8.37 5.21
CA LYS A 71 -19.89 -8.77 5.28
C LYS A 71 -20.04 -10.28 5.44
N THR A 72 -19.29 -11.05 4.66
CA THR A 72 -19.31 -12.51 4.72
C THR A 72 -18.86 -13.01 6.09
N ILE A 73 -17.79 -12.42 6.66
CA ILE A 73 -17.34 -12.75 8.02
C ILE A 73 -18.44 -12.41 9.04
N VAL A 74 -19.03 -11.21 8.95
CA VAL A 74 -20.11 -10.77 9.84
C VAL A 74 -21.31 -11.71 9.79
N ASP A 75 -21.73 -12.13 8.60
CA ASP A 75 -22.86 -13.04 8.42
C ASP A 75 -22.57 -14.43 8.97
N PHE A 76 -21.35 -14.93 8.78
CA PHE A 76 -20.91 -16.19 9.37
C PHE A 76 -20.95 -16.13 10.90
N VAL A 77 -20.42 -15.08 11.51
CA VAL A 77 -20.45 -14.87 12.97
C VAL A 77 -21.89 -14.83 13.49
N LYS A 78 -22.79 -14.10 12.81
CA LYS A 78 -24.23 -14.06 13.16
C LYS A 78 -24.89 -15.42 13.02
N ALA A 79 -24.57 -16.18 11.98
CA ALA A 79 -25.11 -17.53 11.77
C ALA A 79 -24.67 -18.50 12.88
N CYS A 80 -23.50 -18.27 13.49
CA CYS A 80 -23.04 -18.98 14.70
C CYS A 80 -23.66 -18.44 16.01
N GLY A 81 -24.58 -17.48 15.94
CA GLY A 81 -25.29 -16.92 17.10
C GLY A 81 -24.51 -15.87 17.90
N ALA A 82 -23.36 -15.43 17.40
CA ALA A 82 -22.53 -14.40 18.03
C ALA A 82 -22.87 -12.98 17.51
N GLU A 83 -22.42 -11.97 18.23
CA GLU A 83 -22.68 -10.55 18.00
C GLU A 83 -21.43 -9.85 17.43
N PRO A 84 -21.30 -9.70 16.11
CA PRO A 84 -20.14 -9.03 15.53
C PRO A 84 -20.20 -7.52 15.71
N PHE A 85 -19.03 -6.90 15.75
CA PHE A 85 -18.84 -5.46 15.56
C PHE A 85 -17.50 -5.18 14.90
N ILE A 86 -17.41 -4.06 14.18
CA ILE A 86 -16.19 -3.69 13.46
C ILE A 86 -15.29 -2.83 14.35
N VAL A 87 -13.99 -3.10 14.32
CA VAL A 87 -12.95 -2.26 14.89
C VAL A 87 -12.03 -1.75 13.77
N PRO A 88 -12.02 -0.44 13.49
CA PRO A 88 -11.02 0.15 12.59
C PRO A 88 -9.60 -0.09 13.15
N ALA A 89 -8.80 -0.90 12.46
CA ALA A 89 -7.46 -1.32 12.89
C ALA A 89 -6.41 -0.66 11.98
N MET A 90 -6.22 0.65 12.17
CA MET A 90 -5.62 1.51 11.15
C MET A 90 -4.32 2.20 11.59
N GLY A 91 -3.81 1.91 12.80
CA GLY A 91 -2.64 2.60 13.35
C GLY A 91 -2.88 4.10 13.51
N SER A 92 -2.04 4.94 12.89
CA SER A 92 -2.17 6.41 12.87
C SER A 92 -2.98 6.98 11.69
N HIS A 93 -3.52 6.13 10.80
CA HIS A 93 -4.32 6.61 9.68
C HIS A 93 -5.64 7.27 10.15
N GLY A 94 -6.27 8.02 9.25
CA GLY A 94 -7.46 8.82 9.59
C GLY A 94 -7.13 9.99 10.52
N GLY A 95 -5.92 10.54 10.41
CA GLY A 95 -5.41 11.60 11.30
C GLY A 95 -5.31 11.15 12.77
N ALA A 96 -5.21 9.84 13.02
CA ALA A 96 -5.23 9.25 14.35
C ALA A 96 -6.45 9.67 15.19
N THR A 97 -7.61 9.79 14.55
CA THR A 97 -8.89 10.09 15.22
C THR A 97 -9.91 8.96 15.01
N ALA A 98 -10.82 8.80 15.96
CA ALA A 98 -11.91 7.83 15.81
C ALA A 98 -12.78 8.13 14.58
N GLN A 99 -13.12 9.41 14.36
CA GLN A 99 -13.95 9.85 13.24
C GLN A 99 -13.24 9.62 11.90
N GLY A 100 -11.94 9.94 11.81
CA GLY A 100 -11.19 9.73 10.58
C GLY A 100 -11.00 8.25 10.24
N GLN A 101 -10.78 7.38 11.22
CA GLN A 101 -10.71 5.93 10.97
C GLN A 101 -12.06 5.33 10.58
N GLN A 102 -13.16 5.80 11.19
CA GLN A 102 -14.50 5.39 10.79
C GLN A 102 -14.80 5.82 9.36
N LYS A 103 -14.51 7.08 9.01
CA LYS A 103 -14.72 7.61 7.66
C LYS A 103 -13.98 6.77 6.60
N ILE A 104 -12.73 6.37 6.87
CA ILE A 104 -11.97 5.51 5.94
C ILE A 104 -12.67 4.16 5.73
N ALA A 105 -13.20 3.54 6.80
CA ALA A 105 -13.93 2.27 6.67
C ALA A 105 -15.20 2.45 5.81
N GLU A 106 -15.94 3.53 6.03
CA GLU A 106 -17.16 3.88 5.28
C GLU A 106 -16.84 4.17 3.79
N ASP A 107 -15.76 4.89 3.52
CA ASP A 107 -15.29 5.19 2.16
C ASP A 107 -14.89 3.90 1.39
N TYR A 108 -14.53 2.81 2.09
CA TYR A 108 -14.33 1.47 1.51
C TYR A 108 -15.59 0.60 1.44
N GLY A 109 -16.77 1.17 1.72
CA GLY A 109 -18.06 0.49 1.68
C GLY A 109 -18.38 -0.31 2.95
N CYS A 110 -17.52 -0.31 3.95
CA CYS A 110 -17.77 -0.93 5.25
C CYS A 110 -18.62 -0.01 6.12
N THR A 111 -19.91 0.10 5.80
CA THR A 111 -20.88 0.87 6.60
C THR A 111 -21.69 -0.03 7.53
N GLU A 112 -22.18 0.51 8.65
CA GLU A 112 -23.05 -0.25 9.57
C GLU A 112 -24.30 -0.78 8.87
N ALA A 113 -24.87 -0.01 7.94
CA ALA A 113 -26.05 -0.39 7.17
C ALA A 113 -25.76 -1.60 6.25
N TYR A 114 -24.62 -1.58 5.55
CA TYR A 114 -24.24 -2.67 4.66
C TYR A 114 -23.85 -3.94 5.44
N LEU A 115 -23.04 -3.80 6.50
CA LEU A 115 -22.57 -4.91 7.33
C LEU A 115 -23.67 -5.46 8.25
N GLY A 116 -24.62 -4.62 8.64
CA GLY A 116 -25.67 -4.93 9.60
C GLY A 116 -25.14 -5.11 11.02
N CYS A 117 -24.00 -4.51 11.37
CA CYS A 117 -23.41 -4.54 12.71
C CYS A 117 -22.71 -3.22 13.02
N PRO A 118 -22.54 -2.85 14.30
CA PRO A 118 -21.98 -1.55 14.66
C PRO A 118 -20.48 -1.43 14.33
N ILE A 119 -20.04 -0.22 14.02
CA ILE A 119 -18.62 0.16 13.92
C ILE A 119 -18.22 0.86 15.22
N ARG A 120 -17.29 0.27 15.96
CA ARG A 120 -16.76 0.82 17.21
C ARG A 120 -15.39 1.45 16.96
N SER A 121 -15.39 2.71 16.55
CA SER A 121 -14.15 3.46 16.34
C SER A 121 -13.70 4.19 17.61
N SER A 122 -12.47 3.95 18.02
CA SER A 122 -11.80 4.64 19.13
C SER A 122 -10.29 4.63 18.93
N MET A 123 -9.61 5.56 19.61
CA MET A 123 -8.14 5.58 19.73
C MET A 123 -7.66 5.07 21.09
N GLU A 124 -8.58 4.74 22.00
CA GLU A 124 -8.24 4.15 23.30
C GLU A 124 -7.65 2.75 23.14
N VAL A 125 -6.51 2.54 23.79
CA VAL A 125 -5.84 1.24 23.85
C VAL A 125 -5.66 0.80 25.29
N VAL A 126 -5.52 -0.52 25.49
CA VAL A 126 -5.20 -1.12 26.78
C VAL A 126 -3.97 -2.02 26.65
N PRO A 127 -3.14 -2.13 27.70
CA PRO A 127 -2.03 -3.08 27.71
C PRO A 127 -2.58 -4.50 27.74
N ILE A 128 -2.07 -5.37 26.87
CA ILE A 128 -2.47 -6.79 26.80
C ILE A 128 -1.40 -7.73 27.37
N GLY A 129 -0.15 -7.26 27.47
CA GLY A 129 0.95 -8.05 28.01
C GLY A 129 2.30 -7.42 27.73
N VAL A 130 3.34 -8.10 28.19
CA VAL A 130 4.74 -7.73 27.94
C VAL A 130 5.32 -8.78 26.99
N ASN A 131 5.99 -8.34 25.94
CA ASN A 131 6.64 -9.25 25.00
C ASN A 131 7.95 -9.82 25.58
N ASP A 132 8.57 -10.78 24.88
CA ASP A 132 9.77 -11.48 25.37
C ASP A 132 11.01 -10.57 25.55
N GLU A 133 10.94 -9.31 25.10
CA GLU A 133 11.99 -8.30 25.26
C GLU A 133 11.61 -7.17 26.21
N GLY A 134 10.55 -7.36 27.01
CA GLY A 134 10.18 -6.42 28.07
C GLY A 134 9.38 -5.20 27.61
N GLN A 135 8.92 -5.15 26.36
CA GLN A 135 8.09 -4.03 25.88
C GLN A 135 6.62 -4.33 26.12
N MET A 136 5.91 -3.33 26.64
CA MET A 136 4.46 -3.38 26.80
C MET A 136 3.77 -3.36 25.43
N VAL A 137 2.82 -4.27 25.23
CA VAL A 137 2.03 -4.39 24.00
C VAL A 137 0.62 -3.91 24.26
N TYR A 138 0.10 -3.06 23.36
CA TYR A 138 -1.21 -2.44 23.47
C TYR A 138 -2.09 -2.84 22.29
N ILE A 139 -3.39 -2.99 22.54
CA ILE A 139 -4.41 -3.13 21.50
C ILE A 139 -5.64 -2.28 21.81
N ASP A 140 -6.47 -2.04 20.80
CA ASP A 140 -7.77 -1.38 20.89
C ASP A 140 -8.59 -1.92 22.07
N LYS A 141 -9.15 -1.00 22.87
CA LYS A 141 -9.91 -1.34 24.08
C LYS A 141 -11.16 -2.19 23.80
N TYR A 142 -11.87 -1.94 22.70
CA TYR A 142 -13.05 -2.75 22.35
C TYR A 142 -12.64 -4.15 21.90
N ALA A 143 -11.56 -4.27 21.12
CA ALA A 143 -11.03 -5.57 20.72
C ALA A 143 -10.55 -6.37 21.93
N ALA A 144 -9.83 -5.75 22.88
CA ALA A 144 -9.38 -6.40 24.10
C ALA A 144 -10.52 -6.90 25.01
N GLN A 145 -11.66 -6.22 24.98
CA GLN A 145 -12.84 -6.54 25.79
C GLN A 145 -13.84 -7.46 25.05
N ALA A 146 -13.56 -7.81 23.80
CA ALA A 146 -14.36 -8.74 23.03
C ALA A 146 -14.17 -10.17 23.57
N ASP A 147 -15.15 -11.04 23.29
CA ASP A 147 -15.04 -12.46 23.60
C ASP A 147 -14.20 -13.19 22.51
N GLY A 148 -14.01 -12.55 21.36
CA GLY A 148 -13.17 -13.02 20.27
C GLY A 148 -12.78 -11.92 19.30
N ILE A 149 -11.61 -12.06 18.66
CA ILE A 149 -11.09 -11.17 17.63
C ILE A 149 -10.88 -11.96 16.33
N ILE A 150 -11.41 -11.45 15.22
CA ILE A 150 -11.12 -11.90 13.87
C ILE A 150 -10.29 -10.84 13.16
N VAL A 151 -9.09 -11.21 12.76
CA VAL A 151 -8.17 -10.31 12.07
C VAL A 151 -8.42 -10.39 10.56
N ASN A 152 -9.22 -9.48 10.02
CA ASN A 152 -9.38 -9.30 8.58
C ASN A 152 -8.34 -8.31 8.04
N CYS A 153 -7.52 -8.76 7.08
CA CYS A 153 -6.38 -7.99 6.57
C CYS A 153 -6.02 -8.36 5.11
N ARG A 154 -5.05 -7.64 4.56
CA ARG A 154 -4.36 -8.00 3.31
C ARG A 154 -2.90 -8.34 3.60
N VAL A 155 -2.41 -9.41 2.98
CA VAL A 155 -0.97 -9.74 2.97
C VAL A 155 -0.32 -9.07 1.77
N LYS A 156 0.73 -8.27 2.01
CA LYS A 156 1.49 -7.58 0.96
C LYS A 156 2.92 -7.27 1.46
N PRO A 157 3.93 -7.31 0.58
CA PRO A 157 5.25 -6.73 0.85
C PRO A 157 5.17 -5.31 1.40
N HIS A 158 5.98 -5.03 2.40
CA HIS A 158 6.11 -3.70 2.98
C HIS A 158 6.91 -2.79 2.05
N SER A 159 6.70 -1.49 2.20
CA SER A 159 7.41 -0.47 1.42
C SER A 159 8.68 0.06 2.11
N ALA A 160 9.08 -0.46 3.27
CA ALA A 160 10.09 0.20 4.12
C ALA A 160 10.96 -0.72 4.97
N PHE A 161 10.69 -2.03 4.98
CA PHE A 161 11.57 -3.03 5.58
C PHE A 161 11.31 -4.40 4.91
N ARG A 162 12.21 -5.35 5.12
CA ARG A 162 12.05 -6.75 4.69
C ARG A 162 12.07 -7.69 5.87
N GLY A 163 11.20 -8.68 5.88
CA GLY A 163 11.12 -9.65 6.96
C GLY A 163 10.32 -10.89 6.61
N LYS A 164 10.32 -11.87 7.52
CA LYS A 164 9.47 -13.05 7.42
C LYS A 164 7.98 -12.70 7.56
N TYR A 165 7.68 -11.60 8.26
CA TYR A 165 6.36 -11.00 8.39
C TYR A 165 6.47 -9.53 8.00
N GLU A 166 5.62 -9.10 7.05
CA GLU A 166 5.63 -7.74 6.50
C GLU A 166 4.26 -7.07 6.73
N SER A 167 3.48 -6.78 5.69
CA SER A 167 2.05 -6.45 5.88
C SER A 167 1.22 -7.71 5.80
N GLY A 168 0.29 -7.87 6.73
CA GLY A 168 -0.50 -9.09 6.91
C GLY A 168 -1.11 -9.16 8.31
N ILE A 169 -1.22 -10.38 8.83
CA ILE A 169 -1.92 -10.71 10.07
C ILE A 169 -1.15 -10.16 11.27
N MET A 170 0.13 -10.50 11.42
CA MET A 170 0.96 -10.04 12.54
C MET A 170 1.05 -8.51 12.62
N LYS A 171 1.17 -7.83 11.48
CA LYS A 171 1.20 -6.35 11.44
C LYS A 171 -0.17 -5.73 11.72
N MET A 172 -1.26 -6.33 11.24
CA MET A 172 -2.61 -5.86 11.57
C MET A 172 -2.85 -5.92 13.09
N MET A 173 -2.35 -6.97 13.76
CA MET A 173 -2.38 -7.04 15.21
C MET A 173 -1.45 -6.00 15.87
N ALA A 174 -0.16 -5.98 15.51
CA ALA A 174 0.83 -5.14 16.20
C ALA A 174 0.61 -3.63 15.99
N ILE A 175 0.23 -3.22 14.77
CA ILE A 175 0.12 -1.82 14.36
C ILE A 175 -1.34 -1.41 14.20
N GLY A 176 -2.15 -2.23 13.52
CA GLY A 176 -3.55 -1.91 13.25
C GLY A 176 -4.37 -1.81 14.55
N LEU A 177 -4.43 -2.89 15.31
CA LEU A 177 -5.09 -2.92 16.62
C LEU A 177 -4.35 -2.06 17.65
N GLY A 178 -3.04 -1.86 17.51
CA GLY A 178 -2.26 -0.98 18.37
C GLY A 178 -2.68 0.49 18.31
N LYS A 179 -3.49 0.91 17.33
CA LYS A 179 -3.83 2.33 17.09
C LYS A 179 -2.56 3.19 17.00
N GLN A 180 -2.66 4.49 17.20
CA GLN A 180 -1.49 5.35 17.17
C GLN A 180 -0.50 4.97 18.29
N HIS A 181 -0.98 4.85 19.53
CA HIS A 181 -0.09 4.66 20.69
C HIS A 181 0.69 3.33 20.63
N GLY A 182 0.01 2.21 20.38
CA GLY A 182 0.66 0.91 20.24
C GLY A 182 1.57 0.83 19.02
N ALA A 183 1.19 1.48 17.90
CA ALA A 183 2.07 1.60 16.75
C ALA A 183 3.36 2.36 17.09
N GLU A 184 3.28 3.51 17.78
CA GLU A 184 4.44 4.26 18.24
C GLU A 184 5.35 3.43 19.16
N VAL A 185 4.77 2.63 20.07
CA VAL A 185 5.55 1.72 20.91
C VAL A 185 6.29 0.67 20.08
N CYS A 186 5.65 0.08 19.07
CA CYS A 186 6.27 -0.88 18.17
C CYS A 186 7.38 -0.23 17.31
N HIS A 187 7.16 1.00 16.85
CA HIS A 187 8.09 1.81 16.07
C HIS A 187 9.21 2.46 16.90
N SER A 188 9.16 2.42 18.23
CA SER A 188 10.08 3.16 19.13
C SER A 188 11.56 2.83 18.94
N GLN A 189 11.89 1.66 18.37
CA GLN A 189 13.26 1.24 18.06
C GLN A 189 13.68 1.54 16.60
N GLY A 190 12.83 2.25 15.85
CA GLY A 190 13.05 2.62 14.46
C GLY A 190 12.61 1.57 13.43
N ILE A 191 12.44 2.01 12.18
CA ILE A 191 11.93 1.18 11.08
C ILE A 191 12.79 -0.07 10.78
N GLY A 192 14.12 0.03 10.92
CA GLY A 192 15.04 -1.10 10.70
C GLY A 192 14.88 -2.25 11.70
N ARG A 193 14.13 -2.06 12.79
CA ARG A 193 13.79 -3.13 13.75
C ARG A 193 12.42 -3.75 13.48
N MET A 194 11.63 -3.26 12.54
CA MET A 194 10.25 -3.73 12.32
C MET A 194 10.14 -5.20 11.94
N ALA A 195 11.09 -5.72 11.14
CA ALA A 195 11.16 -7.14 10.79
C ALA A 195 11.26 -8.06 12.01
N LYS A 196 11.80 -7.54 13.12
CA LYS A 196 11.89 -8.20 14.43
C LYS A 196 10.69 -7.86 15.30
N ASN A 197 10.29 -6.60 15.35
CA ASN A 197 9.28 -6.11 16.30
C ASN A 197 7.87 -6.59 15.96
N ILE A 198 7.49 -6.64 14.68
CA ILE A 198 6.15 -7.10 14.27
C ILE A 198 5.84 -8.50 14.79
N PRO A 199 6.65 -9.54 14.54
CA PRO A 199 6.36 -10.87 15.08
C PRO A 199 6.45 -10.91 16.61
N LEU A 200 7.34 -10.13 17.23
CA LEU A 200 7.46 -10.07 18.69
C LEU A 200 6.16 -9.54 19.35
N PHE A 201 5.58 -8.47 18.80
CA PHE A 201 4.32 -7.91 19.27
C PHE A 201 3.14 -8.82 18.92
N GLY A 202 3.11 -9.34 17.69
CA GLY A 202 2.06 -10.25 17.23
C GLY A 202 1.95 -11.51 18.08
N ARG A 203 3.07 -12.16 18.44
CA ARG A 203 3.06 -13.31 19.37
C ARG A 203 2.53 -12.96 20.75
N CYS A 204 2.87 -11.78 21.28
CA CYS A 204 2.34 -11.32 22.56
C CYS A 204 0.81 -11.17 22.49
N ILE A 205 0.28 -10.65 21.38
CA ILE A 205 -1.16 -10.51 21.16
C ILE A 205 -1.82 -11.88 21.02
N LEU A 206 -1.28 -12.79 20.20
CA LEU A 206 -1.81 -14.16 20.06
C LEU A 206 -1.86 -14.91 21.40
N LYS A 207 -0.89 -14.67 22.29
CA LYS A 207 -0.83 -15.29 23.61
C LYS A 207 -1.83 -14.72 24.62
N ASN A 208 -2.11 -13.41 24.57
CA ASN A 208 -2.81 -12.71 25.65
C ASN A 208 -4.17 -12.11 25.24
N ALA A 209 -4.48 -12.02 23.95
CA ALA A 209 -5.76 -11.55 23.43
C ALA A 209 -6.60 -12.72 22.89
N PRO A 210 -7.94 -12.60 22.86
CA PRO A 210 -8.83 -13.67 22.38
C PRO A 210 -8.88 -13.72 20.84
N VAL A 211 -7.73 -13.81 20.17
CA VAL A 211 -7.69 -13.96 18.70
C VAL A 211 -8.19 -15.34 18.33
N LEU A 212 -9.26 -15.41 17.53
CA LEU A 212 -9.84 -16.68 17.09
C LEU A 212 -9.17 -17.19 15.82
N PHE A 213 -9.06 -16.33 14.82
CA PHE A 213 -8.45 -16.60 13.52
C PHE A 213 -8.28 -15.29 12.73
N ALA A 214 -7.61 -15.38 11.59
CA ALA A 214 -7.48 -14.32 10.61
C ALA A 214 -8.14 -14.69 9.28
N VAL A 215 -8.59 -13.67 8.56
CA VAL A 215 -9.01 -13.76 7.16
C VAL A 215 -8.09 -12.83 6.37
N ALA A 216 -7.30 -13.40 5.49
CA ALA A 216 -6.23 -12.71 4.81
C ALA A 216 -6.48 -12.70 3.30
N ALA A 217 -6.71 -11.52 2.73
CA ALA A 217 -6.81 -11.34 1.29
C ALA A 217 -5.41 -11.27 0.65
N ILE A 218 -5.27 -11.93 -0.50
CA ILE A 218 -4.11 -11.85 -1.39
C ILE A 218 -4.61 -11.34 -2.73
N GLU A 219 -3.92 -10.33 -3.26
CA GLU A 219 -4.28 -9.68 -4.53
C GLU A 219 -3.40 -10.18 -5.67
N ASN A 220 -3.89 -10.06 -6.90
CA ASN A 220 -3.10 -10.26 -8.12
C ASN A 220 -2.41 -8.96 -8.56
N ALA A 221 -1.77 -8.99 -9.72
CA ALA A 221 -1.05 -7.87 -10.31
C ALA A 221 -1.92 -6.63 -10.63
N PHE A 222 -3.24 -6.75 -10.52
CA PHE A 222 -4.24 -5.75 -10.91
C PHE A 222 -5.10 -5.29 -9.70
N ASP A 223 -4.63 -5.56 -8.49
CA ASP A 223 -5.33 -5.31 -7.21
C ASP A 223 -6.69 -6.01 -7.10
N GLU A 224 -6.91 -7.10 -7.83
CA GLU A 224 -8.11 -7.91 -7.68
C GLU A 224 -7.86 -9.02 -6.65
N THR A 225 -8.92 -9.45 -5.95
CA THR A 225 -8.85 -10.59 -5.04
C THR A 225 -8.45 -11.85 -5.80
N ALA A 226 -7.23 -12.34 -5.58
CA ALA A 226 -6.74 -13.59 -6.16
C ALA A 226 -7.14 -14.78 -5.30
N ARG A 227 -6.99 -14.62 -3.98
CA ARG A 227 -7.23 -15.65 -2.97
C ARG A 227 -7.61 -15.01 -1.64
N ILE A 228 -8.40 -15.74 -0.87
CA ILE A 228 -8.67 -15.45 0.55
C ILE A 228 -8.12 -16.66 1.32
N ALA A 229 -7.44 -16.40 2.44
CA ALA A 229 -6.94 -17.45 3.31
C ALA A 229 -7.49 -17.28 4.71
N VAL A 230 -8.15 -18.32 5.23
CA VAL A 230 -8.55 -18.43 6.62
C VAL A 230 -7.43 -19.09 7.43
N VAL A 231 -6.95 -18.43 8.48
CA VAL A 231 -5.81 -18.89 9.28
C VAL A 231 -6.18 -18.92 10.77
N PRO A 232 -6.33 -20.10 11.40
CA PRO A 232 -6.51 -20.22 12.85
C PRO A 232 -5.40 -19.50 13.62
N ALA A 233 -5.73 -18.93 14.79
CA ALA A 233 -4.78 -18.12 15.57
C ALA A 233 -3.47 -18.86 15.89
N GLU A 234 -3.55 -20.15 16.20
CA GLU A 234 -2.42 -21.03 16.50
C GLU A 234 -1.48 -21.25 15.30
N ASP A 235 -1.99 -21.09 14.07
CA ASP A 235 -1.26 -21.38 12.84
C ASP A 235 -0.64 -20.13 12.19
N VAL A 236 -1.01 -18.92 12.66
CA VAL A 236 -0.59 -17.64 12.05
C VAL A 236 0.92 -17.56 11.86
N GLU A 237 1.70 -17.94 12.89
CA GLU A 237 3.17 -17.87 12.82
C GLU A 237 3.75 -18.84 11.78
N ALA A 238 3.13 -20.00 11.58
CA ALA A 238 3.60 -20.98 10.60
C ALA A 238 3.17 -20.61 9.17
N VAL A 239 1.95 -20.10 9.00
CA VAL A 239 1.27 -19.97 7.70
C VAL A 239 1.51 -18.61 7.03
N GLU A 240 1.47 -17.49 7.77
CA GLU A 240 1.58 -16.15 7.20
C GLU A 240 2.81 -15.93 6.28
N PRO A 241 4.02 -16.46 6.60
CA PRO A 241 5.18 -16.31 5.73
C PRO A 241 4.96 -16.87 4.32
N GLY A 242 4.25 -18.00 4.19
CA GLY A 242 3.93 -18.59 2.90
C GLY A 242 2.96 -17.72 2.09
N LEU A 243 1.97 -17.12 2.77
CA LEU A 243 1.05 -16.16 2.15
C LEU A 243 1.78 -14.90 1.66
N LEU A 244 2.82 -14.46 2.37
CA LEU A 244 3.63 -13.31 1.97
C LEU A 244 4.45 -13.62 0.72
N GLU A 245 5.02 -14.81 0.59
CA GLU A 245 5.74 -15.22 -0.63
C GLU A 245 4.78 -15.34 -1.84
N GLU A 246 3.56 -15.82 -1.63
CA GLU A 246 2.51 -15.78 -2.67
C GLU A 246 2.17 -14.35 -3.08
N ALA A 247 1.97 -13.44 -2.12
CA ALA A 247 1.71 -12.03 -2.39
C ALA A 247 2.88 -11.33 -3.11
N LYS A 248 4.13 -11.70 -2.82
CA LYS A 248 5.32 -11.22 -3.55
C LYS A 248 5.30 -11.69 -5.01
N ALA A 249 4.98 -12.96 -5.25
CA ALA A 249 4.95 -13.53 -6.59
C ALA A 249 3.86 -12.91 -7.47
N ASN A 250 2.75 -12.49 -6.87
CA ASN A 250 1.62 -11.86 -7.55
C ASN A 250 1.80 -10.37 -7.84
N MET A 251 2.75 -9.70 -7.19
CA MET A 251 2.95 -8.26 -7.29
C MET A 251 3.34 -7.84 -8.72
N PRO A 252 2.75 -6.78 -9.28
CA PRO A 252 3.15 -6.31 -10.60
C PRO A 252 4.56 -5.70 -10.52
N ARG A 253 5.28 -5.73 -11.65
CA ARG A 253 6.61 -5.11 -11.76
C ARG A 253 6.78 -4.48 -13.14
N ILE A 254 7.65 -3.48 -13.22
CA ILE A 254 8.10 -2.95 -14.50
C ILE A 254 9.04 -3.99 -15.13
N LEU A 255 8.73 -4.45 -16.35
CA LEU A 255 9.41 -5.56 -17.05
C LEU A 255 10.68 -5.12 -17.79
N VAL A 256 11.22 -3.96 -17.45
CA VAL A 256 12.57 -3.55 -17.84
C VAL A 256 13.42 -3.38 -16.58
N ASP A 257 14.67 -3.83 -16.63
CA ASP A 257 15.49 -3.98 -15.41
C ASP A 257 16.02 -2.65 -14.84
N GLU A 258 16.42 -1.73 -15.73
CA GLU A 258 17.13 -0.49 -15.38
C GLU A 258 16.64 0.67 -16.23
N ALA A 259 16.58 1.85 -15.63
CA ALA A 259 16.23 3.11 -16.29
C ALA A 259 17.16 4.25 -15.83
N ASP A 260 17.38 5.22 -16.70
CA ASP A 260 17.97 6.49 -16.27
C ASP A 260 16.94 7.26 -15.44
N VAL A 261 15.71 7.35 -15.95
CA VAL A 261 14.61 8.10 -15.34
C VAL A 261 13.33 7.29 -15.29
N LEU A 262 12.68 7.29 -14.12
CA LEU A 262 11.28 6.92 -13.96
C LEU A 262 10.45 8.20 -13.77
N ILE A 263 9.45 8.41 -14.62
CA ILE A 263 8.43 9.44 -14.44
C ILE A 263 7.14 8.79 -13.93
N VAL A 264 6.61 9.33 -12.85
CA VAL A 264 5.33 8.92 -12.28
C VAL A 264 4.35 10.08 -12.41
N ASP A 265 3.31 9.90 -13.21
CA ASP A 265 2.34 10.96 -13.46
C ASP A 265 1.63 11.38 -12.17
N GLN A 266 1.24 10.41 -11.34
CA GLN A 266 0.53 10.69 -10.09
C GLN A 266 1.03 9.80 -8.94
N MET A 267 1.38 10.43 -7.82
CA MET A 267 1.60 9.75 -6.53
C MET A 267 0.40 9.94 -5.60
N GLY A 268 0.25 9.05 -4.61
CA GLY A 268 -0.79 9.21 -3.61
C GLY A 268 -0.92 8.06 -2.61
N LYS A 269 -1.47 8.36 -1.43
CA LYS A 269 -1.68 7.36 -0.37
C LYS A 269 -2.67 6.26 -0.74
N ASN A 270 -3.52 6.53 -1.72
CA ASN A 270 -4.42 5.56 -2.33
C ASN A 270 -3.66 4.53 -3.19
N PHE A 271 -2.53 4.89 -3.81
CA PHE A 271 -1.70 3.95 -4.58
C PHE A 271 -0.73 3.16 -3.69
N SER A 272 -0.15 3.79 -2.66
CA SER A 272 0.77 3.14 -1.73
C SER A 272 0.89 3.90 -0.41
N GLY A 273 1.43 3.28 0.63
CA GLY A 273 1.65 3.97 1.90
C GLY A 273 2.56 5.15 1.86
N ASP A 274 3.60 5.06 1.03
CA ASP A 274 4.61 6.09 0.84
C ASP A 274 4.32 6.89 -0.44
N GLY A 275 3.05 7.00 -0.84
CA GLY A 275 2.62 7.71 -2.05
C GLY A 275 2.88 6.95 -3.35
N MET A 276 3.99 6.22 -3.44
CA MET A 276 4.28 5.25 -4.50
C MET A 276 4.76 3.95 -3.89
N ASP A 277 4.53 2.83 -4.56
CA ASP A 277 4.98 1.53 -4.08
C ASP A 277 6.44 1.32 -4.49
N PRO A 278 7.41 1.40 -3.55
CA PRO A 278 8.82 1.22 -3.89
C PRO A 278 9.15 -0.21 -4.33
N ASN A 279 8.27 -1.17 -4.09
CA ASN A 279 8.41 -2.50 -4.69
C ASN A 279 8.24 -2.48 -6.23
N VAL A 280 7.61 -1.44 -6.78
CA VAL A 280 7.48 -1.18 -8.22
C VAL A 280 8.51 -0.15 -8.68
N THR A 281 8.57 1.00 -8.01
CA THR A 281 9.36 2.16 -8.43
C THR A 281 10.84 2.12 -8.00
N GLY A 282 11.20 1.26 -7.05
CA GLY A 282 12.55 1.13 -6.50
C GLY A 282 12.97 2.23 -5.52
N ASN A 283 12.12 3.22 -5.24
CA ASN A 283 12.44 4.39 -4.41
C ASN A 283 12.14 4.18 -2.92
N PHE A 284 12.81 3.19 -2.31
CA PHE A 284 12.60 2.88 -0.90
C PHE A 284 12.94 4.07 0.02
N PRO A 285 12.11 4.33 1.05
CA PRO A 285 12.35 5.39 2.03
C PRO A 285 13.50 5.09 3.00
N THR A 286 13.99 3.83 3.02
CA THR A 286 14.95 3.30 3.97
C THR A 286 15.93 2.33 3.27
N PRO A 287 17.11 2.09 3.84
CA PRO A 287 18.03 1.04 3.35
C PRO A 287 17.62 -0.37 3.77
N ASP A 288 16.61 -0.52 4.63
CA ASP A 288 16.17 -1.80 5.22
C ASP A 288 15.26 -2.62 4.28
N ALA A 289 15.01 -2.11 3.08
CA ALA A 289 14.30 -2.78 2.01
C ALA A 289 14.88 -2.41 0.64
N SER A 290 14.69 -3.31 -0.33
CA SER A 290 15.07 -3.12 -1.72
C SER A 290 14.15 -3.92 -2.65
N GLY A 291 14.19 -3.59 -3.94
CA GLY A 291 13.31 -4.15 -4.97
C GLY A 291 12.97 -3.11 -6.05
N GLY A 292 12.00 -3.42 -6.91
CA GLY A 292 11.50 -2.50 -7.94
C GLY A 292 12.49 -2.18 -9.07
N LEU A 293 12.09 -1.22 -9.92
CA LEU A 293 12.89 -0.72 -11.02
C LEU A 293 14.15 -0.01 -10.50
N LYS A 294 15.30 -0.32 -11.12
CA LYS A 294 16.55 0.40 -10.85
C LYS A 294 16.61 1.68 -11.69
N ALA A 295 15.93 2.72 -11.21
CA ALA A 295 15.98 4.05 -11.82
C ALA A 295 17.03 4.94 -11.14
N GLN A 296 17.87 5.65 -11.91
CA GLN A 296 18.82 6.59 -11.33
C GLN A 296 18.13 7.84 -10.77
N ARG A 297 17.05 8.30 -11.42
CA ARG A 297 16.21 9.42 -10.98
C ARG A 297 14.74 9.06 -11.06
N VAL A 298 13.96 9.58 -10.12
CA VAL A 298 12.50 9.48 -10.11
C VAL A 298 11.91 10.88 -10.09
N GLY A 299 11.12 11.21 -11.11
CA GLY A 299 10.35 12.45 -11.22
C GLY A 299 8.87 12.18 -11.00
N VAL A 300 8.18 13.07 -10.26
CA VAL A 300 6.73 12.93 -9.99
C VAL A 300 5.99 14.20 -10.40
N LEU A 301 4.88 14.03 -11.11
CA LEU A 301 4.21 15.12 -11.80
C LEU A 301 2.95 15.64 -11.08
N ASN A 302 2.24 14.79 -10.33
CA ASN A 302 1.04 15.22 -9.63
C ASN A 302 0.77 14.43 -8.35
N LEU A 303 -0.08 15.00 -7.49
CA LEU A 303 -0.62 14.35 -6.30
C LEU A 303 -2.07 13.92 -6.57
N SER A 304 -2.42 12.73 -6.11
CA SER A 304 -3.77 12.20 -6.17
C SER A 304 -4.69 12.95 -5.19
N PRO A 305 -5.86 13.48 -5.64
CA PRO A 305 -6.83 14.12 -4.75
C PRO A 305 -7.26 13.25 -3.57
N GLU A 306 -7.35 11.93 -3.77
CA GLU A 306 -7.70 10.91 -2.77
C GLU A 306 -6.66 10.79 -1.65
N SER A 307 -5.49 11.42 -1.80
CA SER A 307 -4.48 11.52 -0.74
C SER A 307 -4.78 12.63 0.27
N HIS A 308 -5.75 13.50 -0.03
CA HIS A 308 -6.12 14.64 0.81
C HIS A 308 -4.90 15.50 1.19
N GLY A 309 -4.03 15.78 0.20
CA GLY A 309 -2.80 16.57 0.39
C GLY A 309 -1.65 15.84 1.07
N ASN A 310 -1.82 14.58 1.50
CA ASN A 310 -0.75 13.83 2.15
C ASN A 310 0.29 13.33 1.13
N ALA A 311 1.34 14.09 0.92
CA ALA A 311 2.44 13.80 -0.01
C ALA A 311 3.60 13.02 0.64
N ILE A 312 3.34 12.22 1.69
CA ILE A 312 4.38 11.36 2.30
C ILE A 312 5.03 10.49 1.22
N GLY A 313 6.37 10.47 1.21
CA GLY A 313 7.18 9.76 0.23
C GLY A 313 7.64 10.60 -0.96
N ALA A 314 7.12 11.83 -1.14
CA ALA A 314 7.68 12.78 -2.10
C ALA A 314 9.16 13.04 -1.85
N GLY A 315 9.59 13.02 -0.58
CA GLY A 315 10.98 13.17 -0.17
C GLY A 315 11.92 12.05 -0.64
N ASN A 316 11.40 10.94 -1.15
CA ASN A 316 12.19 9.85 -1.72
C ASN A 316 12.44 10.05 -3.24
N CYS A 317 11.83 11.06 -3.84
CA CYS A 317 11.95 11.38 -5.26
C CYS A 317 13.15 12.29 -5.52
N SER A 318 13.59 12.33 -6.78
CA SER A 318 14.66 13.25 -7.19
C SER A 318 14.12 14.65 -7.48
N VAL A 319 12.98 14.70 -8.19
CA VAL A 319 12.36 15.94 -8.67
C VAL A 319 10.85 15.80 -8.56
N MET A 320 10.16 16.90 -8.27
CA MET A 320 8.71 17.00 -8.39
C MET A 320 8.30 18.30 -9.09
N THR A 321 7.05 18.38 -9.51
CA THR A 321 6.49 19.62 -10.05
C THR A 321 6.00 20.55 -8.93
N GLN A 322 5.93 21.85 -9.24
CA GLN A 322 5.34 22.87 -8.37
C GLN A 322 3.90 22.52 -7.98
N ARG A 323 3.17 21.90 -8.92
CA ARG A 323 1.80 21.41 -8.74
C ARG A 323 1.64 20.51 -7.52
N ILE A 324 2.61 19.63 -7.22
CA ILE A 324 2.57 18.78 -6.03
C ILE A 324 2.75 19.61 -4.77
N PHE A 325 3.75 20.51 -4.77
CA PHE A 325 4.07 21.35 -3.62
C PHE A 325 2.88 22.17 -3.14
N ASP A 326 2.12 22.75 -4.08
CA ASP A 326 0.96 23.59 -3.79
C ASP A 326 -0.21 22.80 -3.18
N GLN A 327 -0.24 21.47 -3.34
CA GLN A 327 -1.29 20.58 -2.82
C GLN A 327 -0.98 19.98 -1.45
N ILE A 328 0.23 20.17 -0.90
CA ILE A 328 0.68 19.45 0.30
C ILE A 328 -0.05 19.93 1.56
N ASP A 329 -0.68 19.00 2.28
CA ASP A 329 -1.04 19.15 3.69
C ASP A 329 0.13 18.69 4.58
N LEU A 330 0.89 19.67 5.08
CA LEU A 330 2.05 19.43 5.94
C LEU A 330 1.68 18.72 7.25
N SER A 331 0.53 19.02 7.84
CA SER A 331 0.10 18.39 9.09
C SER A 331 -0.15 16.91 8.89
N ALA A 332 -0.87 16.55 7.83
CA ALA A 332 -1.14 15.16 7.49
C ALA A 332 0.14 14.39 7.12
N MET A 333 1.06 15.03 6.38
CA MET A 333 2.34 14.44 6.02
C MET A 333 3.23 14.21 7.26
N TYR A 334 3.36 15.21 8.13
CA TYR A 334 4.21 15.12 9.33
C TYR A 334 3.67 14.16 10.37
N MET A 335 2.36 14.04 10.54
CA MET A 335 1.78 13.07 11.46
C MET A 335 2.18 11.63 11.10
N ASN A 336 2.15 11.25 9.82
CA ASN A 336 2.63 9.94 9.38
C ASN A 336 4.11 9.74 9.66
N CYS A 337 4.93 10.74 9.32
CA CYS A 337 6.37 10.73 9.53
C CYS A 337 6.74 10.55 11.02
N ILE A 338 6.05 11.26 11.92
CA ILE A 338 6.26 11.15 13.37
C ILE A 338 5.96 9.72 13.84
N THR A 339 4.83 9.13 13.41
CA THR A 339 4.48 7.76 13.81
C THR A 339 5.45 6.72 13.26
N CYS A 340 5.82 6.81 11.98
CA CYS A 340 6.67 5.78 11.35
C CYS A 340 8.18 6.00 11.60
N THR A 341 8.57 7.15 12.16
CA THR A 341 9.96 7.59 12.42
C THR A 341 10.82 7.85 11.17
N ILE A 342 10.21 7.95 9.98
CA ILE A 342 10.93 8.15 8.70
C ILE A 342 10.81 9.60 8.22
N VAL A 343 11.65 10.48 8.78
CA VAL A 343 11.67 11.92 8.45
C VAL A 343 12.17 12.20 7.02
N SER A 344 12.96 11.30 6.44
CA SER A 344 13.40 11.45 5.04
C SER A 344 12.24 11.52 4.06
N SER A 345 11.15 10.78 4.32
CA SER A 345 10.00 10.71 3.40
C SER A 345 9.13 11.97 3.39
N SER A 346 9.29 12.87 4.36
CA SER A 346 8.58 14.17 4.39
C SER A 346 9.43 15.34 3.87
N ARG A 347 10.59 15.06 3.26
CA ARG A 347 11.43 16.09 2.64
C ARG A 347 10.79 16.63 1.36
N ILE A 348 11.18 17.84 0.99
CA ILE A 348 10.78 18.50 -0.26
C ILE A 348 11.94 18.31 -1.27
N PRO A 349 11.74 17.58 -2.39
CA PRO A 349 12.76 17.41 -3.43
C PRO A 349 12.89 18.67 -4.30
N VAL A 350 13.74 18.62 -5.33
CA VAL A 350 13.84 19.73 -6.31
C VAL A 350 12.49 19.97 -6.96
N ILE A 351 12.06 21.22 -7.02
CA ILE A 351 10.78 21.63 -7.59
C ILE A 351 11.03 22.25 -8.97
N MET A 352 10.29 21.79 -9.98
CA MET A 352 10.29 22.35 -11.34
C MET A 352 8.89 22.86 -11.69
N GLU A 353 8.81 23.85 -12.59
CA GLU A 353 7.54 24.55 -12.86
C GLU A 353 6.59 23.72 -13.72
N SER A 354 7.12 22.95 -14.69
CA SER A 354 6.33 22.12 -15.60
C SER A 354 6.76 20.65 -15.65
N ASP A 355 5.92 19.81 -16.26
CA ASP A 355 6.19 18.37 -16.41
C ASP A 355 7.45 18.11 -17.27
N LYS A 356 7.63 18.88 -18.34
CA LYS A 356 8.81 18.82 -19.20
C LYS A 356 10.07 19.18 -18.45
N GLU A 357 10.04 20.25 -17.65
CA GLU A 357 11.18 20.67 -16.85
C GLU A 357 11.56 19.63 -15.78
N CYS A 358 10.57 18.97 -15.18
CA CYS A 358 10.78 17.86 -14.25
C CYS A 358 11.57 16.72 -14.91
N LEU A 359 11.12 16.25 -16.09
CA LEU A 359 11.83 15.23 -16.87
C LEU A 359 13.24 15.68 -17.28
N GLN A 360 13.39 16.91 -17.78
CA GLN A 360 14.69 17.44 -18.19
C GLN A 360 15.66 17.55 -17.02
N MET A 361 15.20 17.94 -15.83
CA MET A 361 16.02 17.98 -14.62
C MET A 361 16.47 16.58 -14.19
N CYS A 362 15.59 15.58 -14.25
CA CYS A 362 15.97 14.18 -14.03
C CYS A 362 17.06 13.74 -15.03
N LEU A 363 16.85 13.93 -16.34
CA LEU A 363 17.82 13.54 -17.38
C LEU A 363 19.17 14.26 -17.24
N ARG A 364 19.14 15.57 -16.92
CA ARG A 364 20.33 16.40 -16.75
C ARG A 364 21.23 15.89 -15.62
N THR A 365 20.61 15.47 -14.52
CA THR A 365 21.32 15.03 -13.31
C THR A 365 21.67 13.56 -13.29
N CYS A 366 21.26 12.80 -14.33
CA CYS A 366 21.74 11.45 -14.51
C CYS A 366 23.25 11.45 -14.84
N VAL A 367 24.01 10.52 -14.27
CA VAL A 367 25.47 10.39 -14.47
C VAL A 367 25.79 9.03 -15.08
N ASN A 368 26.84 8.97 -15.91
CA ASN A 368 27.27 7.76 -16.61
C ASN A 368 26.15 7.09 -17.44
N SER A 369 25.27 7.91 -18.04
CA SER A 369 24.13 7.51 -18.89
C SER A 369 24.33 7.93 -20.34
N ASP A 370 23.69 7.23 -21.27
CA ASP A 370 23.62 7.64 -22.67
C ASP A 370 22.70 8.86 -22.81
N LYS A 371 23.27 10.01 -23.12
CA LYS A 371 22.52 11.27 -23.27
C LYS A 371 21.81 11.41 -24.60
N LEU A 372 22.19 10.61 -25.60
CA LEU A 372 21.55 10.61 -26.92
C LEU A 372 20.33 9.67 -26.94
N HIS A 373 20.41 8.55 -26.22
CA HIS A 373 19.35 7.56 -26.14
C HIS A 373 19.03 7.19 -24.68
N PRO A 374 18.53 8.16 -23.88
CA PRO A 374 18.25 7.91 -22.47
C PRO A 374 17.12 6.90 -22.30
N ARG A 375 17.26 6.04 -21.29
CA ARG A 375 16.27 5.04 -20.89
C ARG A 375 15.26 5.65 -19.93
N VAL A 376 14.07 5.95 -20.43
CA VAL A 376 12.98 6.55 -19.66
C VAL A 376 11.80 5.60 -19.58
N VAL A 377 11.28 5.42 -18.37
CA VAL A 377 10.01 4.75 -18.10
C VAL A 377 9.02 5.80 -17.60
N ARG A 378 7.78 5.79 -18.10
CA ARG A 378 6.68 6.61 -17.58
C ARG A 378 5.53 5.70 -17.19
N ILE A 379 5.01 5.87 -15.99
CA ILE A 379 3.85 5.14 -15.48
C ILE A 379 2.77 6.13 -15.01
N PRO A 380 1.47 5.77 -15.11
CA PRO A 380 0.41 6.65 -14.63
C PRO A 380 0.45 6.78 -13.09
N ASN A 381 0.76 5.69 -12.40
CA ASN A 381 1.02 5.60 -10.96
C ASN A 381 1.64 4.23 -10.66
N SER A 382 2.04 3.97 -9.41
CA SER A 382 2.67 2.70 -9.01
C SER A 382 1.69 1.53 -8.78
N LEU A 383 0.39 1.77 -8.87
CA LEU A 383 -0.66 0.77 -8.64
C LEU A 383 -1.10 0.15 -9.98
N HIS A 384 -1.36 1.00 -10.97
CA HIS A 384 -1.83 0.62 -12.29
C HIS A 384 -0.69 0.67 -13.30
N ILE A 385 0.06 -0.43 -13.41
CA ILE A 385 1.21 -0.54 -14.32
C ILE A 385 1.01 -1.57 -15.45
N GLU A 386 -0.21 -1.98 -15.75
CA GLU A 386 -0.48 -2.80 -16.94
C GLU A 386 -0.07 -2.06 -18.22
N HIS A 387 -0.41 -0.77 -18.33
CA HIS A 387 -0.01 0.07 -19.44
C HIS A 387 1.05 1.07 -18.98
N ILE A 388 2.21 1.06 -19.62
CA ILE A 388 3.31 1.98 -19.34
C ILE A 388 3.83 2.59 -20.66
N MET A 389 4.65 3.63 -20.57
CA MET A 389 5.41 4.11 -21.72
C MET A 389 6.91 3.89 -21.50
N LEU A 390 7.59 3.51 -22.58
CA LEU A 390 9.03 3.30 -22.62
C LEU A 390 9.63 4.25 -23.67
N SER A 391 10.82 4.79 -23.40
CA SER A 391 11.58 5.54 -24.41
C SER A 391 12.00 4.63 -25.56
N GLU A 392 12.19 5.20 -26.75
CA GLU A 392 12.65 4.48 -27.96
C GLU A 392 13.92 3.62 -27.75
N ALA A 393 14.74 3.93 -26.74
CA ALA A 393 15.88 3.10 -26.32
C ALA A 393 15.51 1.65 -25.93
N TYR A 394 14.25 1.38 -25.55
CA TYR A 394 13.76 0.04 -25.21
C TYR A 394 13.09 -0.68 -26.39
N TRP A 395 12.99 -0.05 -27.56
CA TRP A 395 12.18 -0.57 -28.67
C TRP A 395 12.52 -2.02 -29.05
N GLU A 396 13.80 -2.31 -29.26
CA GLU A 396 14.27 -3.65 -29.63
C GLU A 396 14.19 -4.66 -28.47
N GLN A 397 14.22 -4.21 -27.21
CA GLN A 397 13.99 -5.07 -26.06
C GLN A 397 12.52 -5.47 -25.97
N ALA A 398 11.60 -4.49 -26.06
CA ALA A 398 10.16 -4.73 -26.00
C ALA A 398 9.69 -5.68 -27.11
N ARG A 399 10.22 -5.54 -28.34
CA ARG A 399 9.89 -6.43 -29.46
C ARG A 399 10.27 -7.90 -29.25
N LYS A 400 11.22 -8.18 -28.34
CA LYS A 400 11.73 -9.52 -28.07
C LYS A 400 11.13 -10.16 -26.82
N ASP A 401 10.52 -9.36 -25.94
CA ASP A 401 9.90 -9.85 -24.71
C ASP A 401 8.44 -10.24 -24.98
N PRO A 402 8.07 -11.53 -24.86
CA PRO A 402 6.69 -11.96 -25.07
C PRO A 402 5.70 -11.41 -24.03
N ASN A 403 6.18 -10.83 -22.92
CA ASN A 403 5.33 -10.21 -21.91
C ASN A 403 5.15 -8.69 -22.11
N LEU A 404 5.71 -8.13 -23.18
CA LEU A 404 5.54 -6.74 -23.58
C LEU A 404 4.84 -6.66 -24.94
N GLU A 405 3.57 -6.26 -24.93
CA GLU A 405 2.81 -5.99 -26.14
C GLU A 405 2.96 -4.51 -26.51
N ILE A 406 3.49 -4.22 -27.70
CA ILE A 406 3.68 -2.84 -28.19
C ILE A 406 2.36 -2.29 -28.73
N GLU A 407 1.91 -1.17 -28.19
CA GLU A 407 0.61 -0.57 -28.52
C GLU A 407 0.73 0.68 -29.42
N SER A 408 1.91 1.30 -29.50
CA SER A 408 2.14 2.47 -30.36
C SER A 408 3.55 2.48 -30.95
N GLN A 409 3.77 3.32 -31.97
CA GLN A 409 5.12 3.69 -32.41
C GLN A 409 5.73 4.73 -31.44
N PRO A 410 7.06 4.96 -31.49
CA PRO A 410 7.68 6.04 -30.74
C PRO A 410 7.26 7.43 -31.25
N GLU A 411 6.72 8.24 -30.34
CA GLU A 411 6.16 9.55 -30.61
C GLU A 411 6.74 10.60 -29.65
N ASP A 412 6.66 11.87 -30.05
CA ASP A 412 7.06 12.98 -29.18
C ASP A 412 6.08 13.15 -28.01
N TRP A 413 6.56 13.70 -26.90
CA TRP A 413 5.71 13.99 -25.75
C TRP A 413 4.66 15.07 -26.11
N PRO A 414 3.39 14.91 -25.70
CA PRO A 414 2.32 15.84 -26.02
C PRO A 414 2.33 17.07 -25.09
N PHE A 415 3.51 17.62 -24.80
CA PHE A 415 3.62 18.82 -23.97
C PHE A 415 2.94 20.01 -24.64
N ASP A 416 2.22 20.81 -23.87
CA ASP A 416 1.66 22.08 -24.31
C ASP A 416 2.75 23.18 -24.38
N GLU A 417 2.32 24.42 -24.64
CA GLU A 417 3.21 25.59 -24.72
C GLU A 417 3.91 25.93 -23.39
N ASN A 418 3.36 25.51 -22.26
CA ASN A 418 3.94 25.69 -20.92
C ASN A 418 4.85 24.51 -20.52
N GLY A 419 4.88 23.45 -21.34
CA GLY A 419 5.63 22.23 -21.03
C GLY A 419 4.88 21.25 -20.14
N ASP A 420 3.56 21.40 -20.01
CA ASP A 420 2.71 20.52 -19.22
C ASP A 420 2.06 19.44 -20.09
N LEU A 421 1.81 18.29 -19.48
CA LEU A 421 1.08 17.20 -20.12
C LEU A 421 -0.43 17.47 -20.06
N PRO A 422 -1.20 17.00 -21.05
CA PRO A 422 -2.63 17.24 -21.08
C PRO A 422 -3.30 16.60 -19.86
N MET A 423 -4.19 17.34 -19.20
CA MET A 423 -4.91 16.89 -18.01
C MET A 423 -6.43 16.87 -18.24
N ARG A 424 -7.13 15.95 -17.58
CA ARG A 424 -8.60 15.92 -17.51
C ARG A 424 -9.05 15.59 -16.09
N GLY A 425 -9.88 16.47 -15.51
CA GLY A 425 -10.43 16.25 -14.18
C GLY A 425 -9.38 16.18 -13.06
N GLY A 426 -8.26 16.89 -13.20
CA GLY A 426 -7.18 16.88 -12.20
C GLY A 426 -6.17 15.74 -12.35
N THR A 427 -6.32 14.88 -13.36
CA THR A 427 -5.41 13.77 -13.64
C THR A 427 -4.74 13.96 -15.00
N ILE A 428 -3.45 13.62 -15.11
CA ILE A 428 -2.69 13.63 -16.36
C ILE A 428 -3.25 12.54 -17.29
N LEU A 429 -3.45 12.87 -18.57
CA LEU A 429 -3.83 11.90 -19.58
C LEU A 429 -2.61 11.05 -19.91
N PHE A 430 -2.73 9.76 -19.59
CA PHE A 430 -1.71 8.76 -19.87
C PHE A 430 -1.76 8.30 -21.33
#